data_AF-A0A2V7YRK2-F1
#
_entry.id   AF-A0A2V7YRK2-F1
#
_cell.length_a   1.000
_cell.length_b   1.000
_cell.length_c   1.000
_cell.angle_alpha   90.00
_cell.angle_beta   90.00
_cell.angle_gamma   90.00
#
_symmetry.space_group_name_H-M   'P 1'
#
loop_
_entity.id
_entity.type
_entity.pdbx_description
1 polymer ?
#
loop_
_entity_poly.entity_id
_entity_poly.type
_entity_poly.pdbx_seq_one_letter_code
_entity_poly.pdbx_strand_id
1 'polypeptide(L)'
;MVHGAISVFHPDAPAQAIRGAFFPMIIMPHWIAVVFGVAIIVASLFAVRSSRFALLVLLGSYAFFVYIFIFKWIGGLRHFGFVLLVLLFALWIVEDSRPRLSGQRRAAVLHWSLLTFAIVISVFSSAFTWSLDWRFAFSGAKEMGEFIHARGMQSYKIAAHSETTTSALGPYFDHPFWYAGIEKYGTFSKWDGTFERGLEVSYPEAAQRARGRFPLLLLNVEMPNPERNGWHLLYHNRRPQFANFDESFWLYGALR
;
A
#
# COMPACT_ATOMS: atom_id res chain seq x y z
N MET A 1 -17.21 -7.49 -4.31
CA MET A 1 -17.11 -6.03 -4.23
C MET A 1 -18.24 -5.56 -3.34
N VAL A 2 -18.00 -4.64 -2.42
CA VAL A 2 -19.10 -3.98 -1.70
C VAL A 2 -19.88 -3.13 -2.70
N HIS A 3 -21.03 -3.63 -3.13
CA HIS A 3 -21.90 -2.96 -4.09
C HIS A 3 -22.67 -1.84 -3.38
N GLY A 4 -22.48 -0.58 -3.79
CA GLY A 4 -23.22 0.56 -3.25
C GLY A 4 -22.42 1.86 -3.30
N ALA A 5 -23.09 3.01 -3.19
CA ALA A 5 -22.44 4.33 -3.16
C ALA A 5 -21.57 4.55 -1.89
N ILE A 6 -21.83 3.78 -0.83
CA ILE A 6 -21.09 3.78 0.43
C ILE A 6 -20.76 2.32 0.74
N SER A 7 -19.49 2.01 0.96
CA SER A 7 -19.03 0.69 1.39
C SER A 7 -18.46 0.70 2.80
N VAL A 8 -17.84 1.80 3.21
CA VAL A 8 -17.30 2.03 4.57
C VAL A 8 -17.48 3.51 4.91
N PHE A 9 -17.39 3.91 6.19
CA PHE A 9 -17.42 5.32 6.58
C PHE A 9 -16.21 5.66 7.47
N HIS A 10 -15.30 6.48 6.95
CA HIS A 10 -14.09 6.94 7.63
C HIS A 10 -14.06 8.48 7.71
N PRO A 11 -14.70 9.10 8.71
CA PRO A 11 -14.82 10.56 8.78
C PRO A 11 -13.49 11.29 8.99
N ASP A 12 -12.47 10.61 9.50
CA ASP A 12 -11.13 11.11 9.73
C ASP A 12 -10.20 10.99 8.50
N ALA A 13 -10.62 10.26 7.46
CA ALA A 13 -9.83 10.01 6.27
C ALA A 13 -9.33 11.28 5.55
N PRO A 14 -10.09 12.38 5.44
CA PRO A 14 -9.57 13.62 4.84
C PRO A 14 -8.38 14.21 5.61
N ALA A 15 -8.43 14.19 6.95
CA ALA A 15 -7.34 14.68 7.78
C ALA A 15 -6.10 13.79 7.63
N GLN A 16 -6.30 12.46 7.60
CA GLN A 16 -5.22 11.51 7.34
C GLN A 16 -4.62 11.71 5.94
N ALA A 17 -5.44 11.97 4.92
CA ALA A 17 -4.98 12.20 3.55
C ALA A 17 -4.17 13.49 3.44
N ILE A 18 -4.63 14.58 4.04
CA ILE A 18 -3.89 15.86 4.08
C ILE A 18 -2.54 15.66 4.77
N ARG A 19 -2.52 15.01 5.94
CA ARG A 19 -1.26 14.70 6.63
C ARG A 19 -0.36 13.82 5.75
N GLY A 20 -0.89 12.73 5.21
CA GLY A 20 -0.12 11.77 4.42
C GLY A 20 0.43 12.36 3.12
N ALA A 21 -0.26 13.33 2.52
CA ALA A 21 0.15 13.99 1.29
C ALA A 21 1.37 14.91 1.48
N PHE A 22 1.41 15.68 2.57
CA PHE A 22 2.43 16.71 2.78
C PHE A 22 3.48 16.32 3.83
N PHE A 23 3.11 15.42 4.73
CA PHE A 23 3.88 15.07 5.91
C PHE A 23 3.88 13.55 6.15
N PRO A 24 4.31 12.73 5.17
CA PRO A 24 4.27 11.28 5.28
C PRO A 24 5.25 10.79 6.37
N MET A 25 4.80 9.85 7.20
CA MET A 25 5.62 9.11 8.17
C MET A 25 6.35 9.95 9.23
N ILE A 26 5.98 11.22 9.42
CA ILE A 26 6.64 12.09 10.42
C ILE A 26 6.06 11.85 11.81
N ILE A 27 6.96 11.82 12.79
CA ILE A 27 6.68 11.81 14.24
C ILE A 27 6.36 13.24 14.71
N MET A 28 5.37 13.86 14.08
CA MET A 28 4.82 15.16 14.48
C MET A 28 3.40 14.95 14.97
N PRO A 29 2.94 15.68 16.01
CA PRO A 29 1.55 15.61 16.44
C PRO A 29 0.59 15.77 15.27
N HIS A 30 -0.38 14.86 15.19
CA HIS A 30 -1.28 14.71 14.04
C HIS A 30 -1.92 16.04 13.63
N TRP A 31 -2.40 16.81 14.61
CA TRP A 31 -3.08 18.08 14.38
C TRP A 31 -2.17 19.15 13.76
N ILE A 32 -0.88 19.18 14.10
CA ILE A 32 0.08 20.15 13.53
C ILE A 32 0.26 19.87 12.03
N ALA A 33 0.45 18.60 11.65
CA ALA A 33 0.59 18.21 10.26
C ALA A 33 -0.64 18.58 9.43
N VAL A 34 -1.83 18.36 10.01
CA VAL A 34 -3.10 18.73 9.38
C VAL A 34 -3.21 20.24 9.21
N VAL A 35 -2.88 21.04 10.23
CA VAL A 35 -2.91 22.52 10.15
C VAL A 35 -2.00 23.04 9.04
N PHE A 36 -0.76 22.56 8.96
CA PHE A 36 0.16 22.95 7.89
C PHE A 36 -0.33 22.48 6.50
N GLY A 37 -0.86 21.27 6.40
CA GLY A 37 -1.43 20.76 5.15
C GLY A 37 -2.64 21.57 4.67
N VAL A 38 -3.54 21.96 5.58
CA VAL A 38 -4.65 22.86 5.28
C VAL A 38 -4.13 24.23 4.85
N ALA A 39 -3.11 24.77 5.51
CA ALA A 39 -2.50 26.05 5.10
C ALA A 39 -1.91 25.97 3.68
N ILE A 40 -1.26 24.86 3.31
CA ILE A 40 -0.77 24.61 1.94
C ILE A 40 -1.94 24.60 0.94
N ILE A 41 -3.04 23.89 1.24
CA ILE A 41 -4.22 23.82 0.38
C ILE A 41 -4.85 25.21 0.20
N VAL A 42 -5.05 25.96 1.29
CA VAL A 42 -5.62 27.31 1.25
C VAL A 42 -4.73 28.26 0.43
N ALA A 43 -3.41 28.24 0.66
CA ALA A 43 -2.46 29.02 -0.14
C ALA A 43 -2.52 28.65 -1.63
N SER A 44 -2.69 27.36 -1.94
CA SER A 44 -2.84 26.86 -3.32
C SER A 44 -4.12 27.38 -3.97
N LEU A 45 -5.26 27.34 -3.26
CA LEU A 45 -6.52 27.89 -3.73
C LEU A 45 -6.39 29.38 -4.08
N PHE A 46 -5.71 30.16 -3.22
CA PHE A 46 -5.43 31.56 -3.51
C PHE A 46 -4.48 31.76 -4.70
N ALA A 47 -3.48 30.87 -4.87
CA ALA A 47 -2.53 30.92 -5.97
C ALA A 47 -3.20 30.62 -7.32
N VAL A 48 -4.15 29.68 -7.36
CA VAL A 48 -4.81 29.26 -8.61
C VAL A 48 -6.11 30.01 -8.93
N ARG A 49 -6.58 30.90 -8.04
CA ARG A 49 -7.91 31.54 -8.14
C ARG A 49 -8.18 32.35 -9.42
N SER A 50 -7.13 32.74 -10.17
CA SER A 50 -7.29 33.42 -11.47
C SER A 50 -7.82 32.51 -12.56
N SER A 51 -7.57 31.20 -12.47
CA SER A 51 -7.96 30.23 -13.48
C SER A 51 -9.15 29.41 -12.98
N ARG A 52 -10.33 29.66 -13.55
CA ARG A 52 -11.54 28.86 -13.27
C ARG A 52 -11.30 27.38 -13.59
N PHE A 53 -10.54 27.11 -14.65
CA PHE A 53 -10.21 25.74 -15.04
C PHE A 53 -9.33 25.05 -13.99
N ALA A 54 -8.26 25.71 -13.51
CA ALA A 54 -7.41 25.16 -12.45
C ALA A 54 -8.18 24.92 -11.14
N LEU A 55 -9.06 25.85 -10.76
CA LEU A 55 -9.93 25.69 -9.60
C LEU A 55 -10.87 24.49 -9.73
N LEU A 56 -11.49 24.30 -10.90
CA LEU A 56 -12.37 23.16 -11.15
C LEU A 56 -11.60 21.83 -11.08
N VAL A 57 -10.40 21.77 -11.67
CA VAL A 57 -9.54 20.58 -11.59
C VAL A 57 -9.17 20.28 -10.13
N LEU A 58 -8.73 21.29 -9.38
CA LEU A 58 -8.31 21.13 -7.99
C LEU A 58 -9.47 20.70 -7.07
N LEU A 59 -10.54 21.50 -7.03
CA LEU A 59 -11.68 21.26 -6.13
C LEU A 59 -12.47 20.02 -6.55
N GLY A 60 -12.65 19.79 -7.85
CA GLY A 60 -13.33 18.60 -8.36
C GLY A 60 -12.59 17.31 -8.00
N SER A 61 -11.26 17.29 -8.19
CA SER A 61 -10.44 16.13 -7.83
C SER A 61 -10.37 15.92 -6.32
N TYR A 62 -10.28 17.00 -5.52
CA TYR A 62 -10.32 16.89 -4.07
C TYR A 62 -11.67 16.38 -3.57
N ALA A 63 -12.79 16.87 -4.10
CA ALA A 63 -14.12 16.37 -3.76
C ALA A 63 -14.24 14.87 -4.09
N PHE A 64 -13.73 14.46 -5.25
CA PHE A 64 -13.71 13.05 -5.66
C PHE A 64 -12.85 12.19 -4.73
N PHE A 65 -11.64 12.64 -4.36
CA PHE A 65 -10.80 11.90 -3.42
C PHE A 65 -11.38 11.86 -2.01
N VAL A 66 -11.95 12.95 -1.51
CA VAL A 66 -12.66 12.96 -0.22
C VAL A 66 -13.81 11.96 -0.24
N TYR A 67 -14.57 11.89 -1.33
CA TYR A 67 -15.62 10.88 -1.49
C TYR A 67 -15.05 9.46 -1.45
N ILE A 68 -13.98 9.17 -2.20
CA ILE A 68 -13.34 7.85 -2.17
C ILE A 68 -12.83 7.51 -0.76
N PHE A 69 -12.10 8.42 -0.13
CA PHE A 69 -11.45 8.17 1.15
C PHE A 69 -12.46 7.97 2.29
N ILE A 70 -13.55 8.73 2.31
CA ILE A 70 -14.58 8.60 3.34
C ILE A 70 -15.45 7.36 3.09
N PHE A 71 -15.94 7.17 1.86
CA PHE A 71 -17.05 6.27 1.59
C PHE A 71 -16.67 4.94 0.94
N LYS A 72 -15.50 4.86 0.32
CA LYS A 72 -15.08 3.69 -0.46
C LYS A 72 -13.93 2.96 0.19
N TRP A 73 -12.82 3.66 0.37
CA TRP A 73 -11.59 3.08 0.86
C TRP A 73 -10.67 4.19 1.34
N ILE A 74 -10.30 4.15 2.63
CA ILE A 74 -9.36 5.12 3.21
C ILE A 74 -8.05 5.20 2.43
N GLY A 75 -7.66 4.11 1.76
CA GLY A 75 -6.42 4.04 1.00
C GLY A 75 -5.21 3.87 1.90
N GLY A 76 -4.10 4.47 1.50
CA GLY A 76 -2.85 4.48 2.24
C GLY A 76 -1.94 5.58 1.69
N LEU A 77 -0.70 5.65 2.18
CA LEU A 77 0.24 6.72 1.81
C LEU A 77 0.38 6.92 0.29
N ARG A 78 0.36 5.82 -0.48
CA ARG A 78 0.40 5.85 -1.95
C ARG A 78 -0.78 6.62 -2.57
N HIS A 79 -1.96 6.54 -1.96
CA HIS A 79 -3.17 7.23 -2.43
C HIS A 79 -3.23 8.67 -1.93
N PHE A 80 -2.76 8.93 -0.71
CA PHE A 80 -2.70 10.28 -0.16
C PHE A 80 -1.79 11.19 -0.98
N GLY A 81 -0.73 10.65 -1.60
CA GLY A 81 0.11 11.39 -2.54
C GLY A 81 -0.65 12.01 -3.73
N PHE A 82 -1.82 11.49 -4.11
CA PHE A 82 -2.63 12.09 -5.18
C PHE A 82 -3.15 13.49 -4.82
N VAL A 83 -3.36 13.79 -3.54
CA VAL A 83 -3.74 15.14 -3.09
C VAL A 83 -2.63 16.13 -3.44
N LEU A 84 -1.38 15.77 -3.16
CA LEU A 84 -0.22 16.58 -3.54
C LEU A 84 -0.08 16.69 -5.07
N LEU A 85 -0.23 15.58 -5.80
CA LEU A 85 -0.09 15.60 -7.26
C LEU A 85 -1.13 16.51 -7.93
N VAL A 86 -2.41 16.42 -7.54
CA VAL A 86 -3.47 17.29 -8.08
C VAL A 86 -3.19 18.76 -7.80
N LEU A 87 -2.65 19.07 -6.62
CA LEU A 87 -2.22 20.43 -6.28
C LEU A 87 -1.16 20.93 -7.26
N LEU A 88 -0.12 20.12 -7.51
CA LEU A 88 0.96 20.47 -8.46
C LEU A 88 0.41 20.68 -9.87
N PHE A 89 -0.48 19.79 -10.32
CA PHE A 89 -1.17 19.92 -11.62
C PHE A 89 -1.96 21.23 -11.72
N ALA A 90 -2.70 21.60 -10.68
CA ALA A 90 -3.47 22.85 -10.67
C ALA A 90 -2.57 24.09 -10.77
N LEU A 91 -1.39 24.06 -10.14
CA LEU A 91 -0.41 25.14 -10.24
C LEU A 91 0.21 25.24 -11.64
N TRP A 92 0.54 24.11 -12.26
CA TRP A 92 1.06 24.08 -13.63
C TRP A 92 0.06 24.69 -14.63
N ILE A 93 -1.25 24.42 -14.47
CA ILE A 93 -2.29 25.01 -15.31
C ILE A 93 -2.28 26.56 -15.24
N VAL A 94 -2.01 27.13 -14.06
CA VAL A 94 -2.02 28.59 -13.87
C VAL A 94 -0.74 29.25 -14.35
N GLU A 95 0.39 28.55 -14.34
CA GLU A 95 1.67 29.08 -14.80
C GLU A 95 1.66 29.44 -16.30
N ASP A 96 0.91 28.70 -17.10
CA ASP A 96 0.71 28.97 -18.53
C ASP A 96 -0.30 30.12 -18.79
N SER A 97 -1.05 30.53 -17.77
CA SER A 97 -2.23 31.40 -17.91
C SER A 97 -1.98 32.82 -17.36
N ARG A 98 -1.44 33.72 -18.19
CA ARG A 98 -1.37 35.20 -18.00
C ARG A 98 -0.51 35.71 -16.82
N PRO A 99 -0.03 36.98 -16.87
CA PRO A 99 0.75 37.56 -15.77
C PRO A 99 -0.06 37.64 -14.47
N ARG A 100 0.55 37.16 -13.37
CA ARG A 100 -0.05 37.12 -12.03
C ARG A 100 -0.20 38.52 -11.43
N LEU A 101 -1.35 38.79 -10.81
CA LEU A 101 -1.55 40.01 -10.00
C LEU A 101 -0.62 40.00 -8.77
N SER A 102 -0.29 41.17 -8.21
CA SER A 102 0.63 41.30 -7.06
C SER A 102 0.24 40.43 -5.85
N GLY A 103 -1.05 40.34 -5.53
CA GLY A 103 -1.56 39.46 -4.47
C GLY A 103 -1.42 37.96 -4.78
N GLN A 104 -1.54 37.56 -6.05
CA GLN A 104 -1.30 36.18 -6.48
C GLN A 104 0.18 35.83 -6.43
N ARG A 105 1.07 36.80 -6.69
CA ARG A 105 2.52 36.60 -6.54
C ARG A 105 2.90 36.31 -5.09
N ARG A 106 2.35 37.04 -4.11
CA ARG A 106 2.56 36.76 -2.67
C ARG A 106 2.01 35.39 -2.27
N ALA A 107 0.80 35.05 -2.69
CA ALA A 107 0.20 33.74 -2.42
C ALA A 107 1.03 32.60 -3.04
N ALA A 108 1.53 32.78 -4.25
CA ALA A 108 2.41 31.82 -4.92
C ALA A 108 3.74 31.65 -4.15
N VAL A 109 4.37 32.73 -3.71
CA VAL A 109 5.60 32.65 -2.89
C VAL A 109 5.33 31.90 -1.59
N LEU A 110 4.27 32.27 -0.85
CA LEU A 110 3.90 31.58 0.39
C LEU A 110 3.63 30.09 0.15
N HIS A 111 2.88 29.77 -0.90
CA HIS A 111 2.60 28.40 -1.30
C HIS A 111 3.90 27.62 -1.54
N TRP A 112 4.78 28.13 -2.40
CA TRP A 112 6.05 27.46 -2.72
C TRP A 112 6.96 27.33 -1.50
N SER A 113 6.97 28.31 -0.59
CA SER A 113 7.68 28.20 0.68
C SER A 113 7.15 27.06 1.56
N LEU A 114 5.83 26.98 1.74
CA LEU A 114 5.20 25.91 2.54
C LEU A 114 5.38 24.54 1.89
N LEU A 115 5.28 24.45 0.56
CA LEU A 115 5.51 23.22 -0.18
C LEU A 115 6.97 22.79 -0.11
N THR A 116 7.92 23.72 -0.25
CA THR A 116 9.35 23.43 -0.09
C THR A 116 9.63 22.89 1.31
N PHE A 117 9.04 23.50 2.34
CA PHE A 117 9.14 23.01 3.71
C PHE A 117 8.60 21.57 3.85
N ALA A 118 7.41 21.28 3.31
CA ALA A 118 6.82 19.94 3.31
C ALA A 118 7.70 18.92 2.57
N ILE A 119 8.27 19.28 1.42
CA ILE A 119 9.17 18.42 0.63
C ILE A 119 10.46 18.15 1.39
N VAL A 120 11.09 19.19 1.98
CA VAL A 120 12.32 19.02 2.77
C VAL A 120 12.09 18.03 3.91
N ILE A 121 10.98 18.16 4.64
CA ILE A 121 10.65 17.21 5.70
C ILE A 121 10.40 15.81 5.12
N SER A 122 9.69 15.71 4.00
CA SER A 122 9.45 14.43 3.31
C SER A 122 10.74 13.75 2.87
N VAL A 123 11.78 14.51 2.48
CA VAL A 123 13.12 13.98 2.16
C VAL A 123 13.76 13.37 3.41
N PHE A 124 13.70 14.05 4.56
CA PHE A 124 14.21 13.48 5.81
C PHE A 124 13.47 12.21 6.23
N SER A 125 12.13 12.20 6.15
CA SER A 125 11.33 11.00 6.40
C SER A 125 11.69 9.86 5.45
N SER A 126 11.88 10.17 4.16
CA SER A 126 12.27 9.18 3.15
C SER A 126 13.65 8.60 3.43
N ALA A 127 14.63 9.43 3.79
CA ALA A 127 15.96 8.98 4.18
C ALA A 127 15.92 8.08 5.43
N PHE A 128 15.08 8.44 6.42
CA PHE A 128 14.86 7.59 7.60
C PHE A 128 14.23 6.25 7.22
N THR A 129 13.15 6.21 6.45
CA THR A 129 12.51 4.96 6.02
C THR A 129 13.42 4.11 5.15
N TRP A 130 14.21 4.74 4.26
CA TRP A 130 15.24 4.06 3.48
C TRP A 130 16.30 3.40 4.38
N SER A 131 16.71 4.10 5.45
CA SER A 131 17.65 3.52 6.41
C SER A 131 17.08 2.29 7.15
N LEU A 132 15.76 2.27 7.38
CA LEU A 132 15.08 1.10 7.93
C LEU A 132 15.04 -0.05 6.93
N ASP A 133 14.76 0.22 5.66
CA ASP A 133 14.75 -0.80 4.59
C ASP A 133 16.12 -1.42 4.34
N TRP A 134 17.18 -0.64 4.53
CA TRP A 134 18.54 -1.17 4.49
C TRP A 134 18.85 -2.12 5.65
N ARG A 135 18.35 -1.80 6.86
CA ARG A 135 18.69 -2.53 8.11
C ARG A 135 17.77 -3.72 8.38
N PHE A 136 16.50 -3.58 8.06
CA PHE A 136 15.41 -4.51 8.36
C PHE A 136 14.72 -4.93 7.07
N ALA A 137 13.96 -6.01 7.10
CA ALA A 137 13.18 -6.41 5.94
C ALA A 137 11.91 -5.54 5.81
N PHE A 138 11.62 -5.02 4.62
CA PHE A 138 10.29 -4.45 4.34
C PHE A 138 9.21 -5.53 4.32
N SER A 139 9.56 -6.73 3.84
CA SER A 139 8.70 -7.91 3.72
C SER A 139 9.57 -9.17 3.80
N GLY A 140 8.99 -10.29 4.25
CA GLY A 140 9.64 -11.59 4.28
C GLY A 140 9.79 -12.24 2.90
N ALA A 141 9.20 -11.66 1.85
CA ALA A 141 9.11 -12.29 0.54
C ALA A 141 10.49 -12.51 -0.08
N LYS A 142 11.40 -11.54 0.07
CA LYS A 142 12.78 -11.65 -0.43
C LYS A 142 13.53 -12.80 0.23
N GLU A 143 13.55 -12.82 1.56
CA GLU A 143 14.25 -13.86 2.33
C GLU A 143 13.66 -15.25 2.06
N MET A 144 12.33 -15.39 1.97
CA MET A 144 11.69 -16.67 1.67
C MET A 144 11.98 -17.12 0.23
N GLY A 145 11.92 -16.20 -0.74
CA GLY A 145 12.29 -16.47 -2.13
C GLY A 145 13.73 -16.96 -2.25
N GLU A 146 14.68 -16.22 -1.65
CA GLU A 146 16.11 -16.59 -1.62
C GLU A 146 16.33 -17.96 -0.96
N PHE A 147 15.65 -18.25 0.15
CA PHE A 147 15.73 -19.57 0.81
C PHE A 147 15.28 -20.70 -0.11
N ILE A 148 14.13 -20.56 -0.79
CA ILE A 148 13.59 -21.58 -1.68
C ILE A 148 14.55 -21.85 -2.86
N HIS A 149 15.14 -20.80 -3.43
CA HIS A 149 16.14 -20.91 -4.50
C HIS A 149 17.42 -21.60 -4.03
N ALA A 150 17.96 -21.18 -2.88
CA ALA A 150 19.17 -21.75 -2.32
C ALA A 150 19.04 -23.26 -2.00
N ARG A 151 17.81 -23.75 -1.82
CA ARG A 151 17.51 -25.16 -1.57
C ARG A 151 17.13 -25.95 -2.84
N GLY A 152 17.17 -25.34 -4.03
CA GLY A 152 16.81 -26.01 -5.28
C GLY A 152 15.32 -26.34 -5.41
N MET A 153 14.46 -25.67 -4.62
CA MET A 153 13.02 -25.93 -4.55
C MET A 153 12.20 -25.00 -5.46
N GLN A 154 12.83 -24.09 -6.20
CA GLN A 154 12.18 -23.07 -7.03
C GLN A 154 11.39 -23.62 -8.23
N SER A 155 11.55 -24.91 -8.56
CA SER A 155 10.79 -25.58 -9.62
C SER A 155 9.60 -26.39 -9.08
N TYR A 156 9.45 -26.47 -7.76
CA TYR A 156 8.41 -27.29 -7.15
C TYR A 156 7.07 -26.57 -7.25
N LYS A 157 5.99 -27.34 -7.43
CA LYS A 157 4.64 -26.77 -7.33
C LYS A 157 4.36 -26.37 -5.88
N ILE A 158 4.03 -25.11 -5.66
CA ILE A 158 3.75 -24.55 -4.34
C ILE A 158 2.26 -24.24 -4.24
N ALA A 159 1.61 -24.81 -3.22
CA ALA A 159 0.32 -24.32 -2.76
C ALA A 159 0.53 -23.13 -1.83
N ALA A 160 -0.27 -22.07 -1.93
CA ALA A 160 -0.09 -20.85 -1.15
C ALA A 160 -1.41 -20.32 -0.58
N HIS A 161 -1.34 -19.71 0.62
CA HIS A 161 -2.47 -19.01 1.24
C HIS A 161 -1.99 -17.96 2.27
N SER A 162 -2.52 -16.74 2.33
CA SER A 162 -3.51 -16.15 1.42
C SER A 162 -2.89 -15.56 0.15
N GLU A 163 -3.67 -15.42 -0.92
CA GLU A 163 -3.20 -14.89 -2.22
C GLU A 163 -2.64 -13.46 -2.13
N THR A 164 -3.20 -12.61 -1.25
CA THR A 164 -2.77 -11.21 -1.08
C THR A 164 -1.33 -11.08 -0.62
N THR A 165 -0.91 -11.92 0.32
CA THR A 165 0.41 -11.85 0.94
C THR A 165 1.40 -12.71 0.18
N THR A 166 1.02 -13.94 -0.15
CA THR A 166 1.93 -14.89 -0.81
C THR A 166 2.24 -14.54 -2.27
N SER A 167 1.41 -13.72 -2.94
CA SER A 167 1.76 -13.17 -4.26
C SER A 167 2.98 -12.24 -4.24
N ALA A 168 3.39 -11.73 -3.08
CA ALA A 168 4.63 -10.97 -2.94
C ALA A 168 5.89 -11.78 -3.31
N LEU A 169 5.82 -13.12 -3.22
CA LEU A 169 6.90 -13.99 -3.68
C LEU A 169 6.87 -14.23 -5.20
N GLY A 170 5.78 -13.90 -5.89
CA GLY A 170 5.62 -14.15 -7.33
C GLY A 170 6.81 -13.70 -8.20
N PRO A 171 7.38 -12.49 -8.00
CA PRO A 171 8.54 -12.03 -8.76
C PRO A 171 9.82 -12.87 -8.65
N TYR A 172 9.90 -13.78 -7.67
CA TYR A 172 11.05 -14.66 -7.50
C TYR A 172 10.90 -15.97 -8.27
N PHE A 173 9.75 -16.27 -8.90
CA PHE A 173 9.48 -17.56 -9.53
C PHE A 173 9.02 -17.41 -10.98
N ASP A 174 9.46 -18.32 -11.85
CA ASP A 174 9.04 -18.37 -13.26
C ASP A 174 7.72 -19.14 -13.48
N HIS A 175 7.06 -19.58 -12.40
CA HIS A 175 5.80 -20.30 -12.46
C HIS A 175 4.80 -19.75 -11.43
N PRO A 176 3.49 -19.85 -11.70
CA PRO A 176 2.47 -19.43 -10.75
C PRO A 176 2.43 -20.32 -9.51
N PHE A 177 1.87 -19.79 -8.43
CA PHE A 177 1.47 -20.58 -7.27
C PHE A 177 0.03 -21.03 -7.40
N TRP A 178 -0.29 -22.16 -6.79
CA TRP A 178 -1.67 -22.58 -6.64
C TRP A 178 -2.24 -22.01 -5.35
N TYR A 179 -3.21 -21.10 -5.44
CA TYR A 179 -3.80 -20.46 -4.26
C TYR A 179 -4.95 -21.30 -3.71
N ALA A 180 -4.79 -21.77 -2.47
CA ALA A 180 -5.72 -22.73 -1.87
C ALA A 180 -7.12 -22.14 -1.61
N GLY A 181 -7.21 -20.84 -1.33
CA GLY A 181 -8.50 -20.16 -1.13
C GLY A 181 -9.38 -20.16 -2.38
N ILE A 182 -8.80 -19.95 -3.56
CA ILE A 182 -9.52 -19.87 -4.85
C ILE A 182 -9.38 -21.13 -5.72
N GLU A 183 -8.58 -22.10 -5.27
CA GLU A 183 -8.26 -23.36 -5.94
C GLU A 183 -7.72 -23.22 -7.37
N LYS A 184 -6.99 -22.13 -7.64
CA LYS A 184 -6.47 -21.80 -8.98
C LYS A 184 -5.03 -21.35 -8.94
N TYR A 185 -4.33 -21.53 -10.06
CA TYR A 185 -3.01 -20.95 -10.26
C TYR A 185 -3.11 -19.46 -10.55
N GLY A 186 -2.17 -18.69 -9.98
CA GLY A 186 -2.04 -17.25 -10.25
C GLY A 186 -0.64 -16.73 -9.96
N THR A 187 -0.35 -15.55 -10.50
CA THR A 187 0.88 -14.79 -10.23
C THR A 187 0.62 -13.48 -9.48
N PHE A 188 -0.63 -13.04 -9.39
CA PHE A 188 -1.07 -11.83 -8.71
C PHE A 188 -2.54 -11.95 -8.28
N SER A 189 -2.92 -11.19 -7.25
CA SER A 189 -4.30 -11.10 -6.77
C SER A 189 -5.21 -10.38 -7.77
N LYS A 190 -6.27 -11.05 -8.20
CA LYS A 190 -7.36 -10.41 -8.97
C LYS A 190 -8.46 -9.99 -8.03
N TRP A 191 -8.72 -8.69 -7.90
CA TRP A 191 -9.71 -8.15 -6.96
C TRP A 191 -11.14 -8.32 -7.50
N ASP A 192 -11.59 -9.57 -7.57
CA ASP A 192 -12.92 -9.99 -8.02
C ASP A 192 -13.68 -10.76 -6.93
N GLY A 193 -14.89 -11.20 -7.22
CA GLY A 193 -15.68 -11.96 -6.25
C GLY A 193 -15.11 -13.35 -5.91
N THR A 194 -14.26 -13.93 -6.77
CA THR A 194 -13.57 -15.18 -6.48
C THR A 194 -12.52 -14.98 -5.41
N PHE A 195 -11.73 -13.91 -5.55
CA PHE A 195 -10.75 -13.50 -4.56
C PHE A 195 -11.36 -13.23 -3.18
N GLU A 196 -12.49 -12.50 -3.13
CA GLU A 196 -13.18 -12.25 -1.86
C GLU A 196 -13.59 -13.55 -1.16
N ARG A 197 -14.19 -14.50 -1.87
CA ARG A 197 -14.50 -15.83 -1.32
C ARG A 197 -13.24 -16.59 -0.90
N GLY A 198 -12.14 -16.42 -1.65
CA GLY A 198 -10.85 -17.02 -1.31
C GLY A 198 -10.26 -16.50 0.00
N LEU A 199 -10.49 -15.22 0.33
CA LEU A 199 -10.06 -14.64 1.61
C LEU A 199 -10.84 -15.17 2.81
N GLU A 200 -12.08 -15.64 2.61
CA GLU A 200 -12.91 -16.23 3.67
C GLU A 200 -12.46 -17.66 4.05
N VAL A 201 -11.63 -18.29 3.22
CA VAL A 201 -11.11 -19.64 3.48
C VAL A 201 -10.11 -19.63 4.63
N SER A 202 -10.38 -20.45 5.64
CA SER A 202 -9.52 -20.58 6.81
C SER A 202 -8.17 -21.22 6.47
N TYR A 203 -7.11 -20.89 7.22
CA TYR A 203 -5.78 -21.51 7.04
C TYR A 203 -5.79 -23.05 7.17
N PRO A 204 -6.49 -23.66 8.14
CA PRO A 204 -6.60 -25.12 8.22
C PRO A 204 -7.25 -25.73 6.97
N GLU A 205 -8.32 -25.12 6.46
CA GLU A 205 -8.99 -25.58 5.25
C GLU A 205 -8.07 -25.44 4.02
N ALA A 206 -7.38 -24.31 3.88
CA ALA A 206 -6.40 -24.09 2.83
C ALA A 206 -5.28 -25.17 2.84
N ALA A 207 -4.76 -25.48 4.02
CA ALA A 207 -3.75 -26.53 4.19
C ALA A 207 -4.31 -27.92 3.84
N GLN A 208 -5.56 -28.21 4.18
CA GLN A 208 -6.24 -29.46 3.82
C GLN A 208 -6.40 -29.59 2.30
N ARG A 209 -6.82 -28.53 1.60
CA ARG A 209 -6.98 -28.54 0.14
C ARG A 209 -5.67 -28.78 -0.61
N ALA A 210 -4.55 -28.35 -0.04
CA ALA A 210 -3.21 -28.57 -0.58
C ALA A 210 -2.65 -29.99 -0.32
N ARG A 211 -3.13 -30.65 0.74
CA ARG A 211 -2.58 -31.92 1.23
C ARG A 211 -2.67 -33.02 0.17
N GLY A 212 -1.57 -33.75 -0.02
CA GLY A 212 -1.48 -34.86 -0.98
C GLY A 212 -1.43 -34.44 -2.45
N ARG A 213 -1.64 -33.15 -2.78
CA ARG A 213 -1.58 -32.61 -4.14
C ARG A 213 -0.28 -31.85 -4.42
N PHE A 214 0.28 -31.21 -3.39
CA PHE A 214 1.43 -30.34 -3.51
C PHE A 214 2.56 -30.75 -2.56
N PRO A 215 3.83 -30.74 -3.02
CA PRO A 215 4.97 -31.04 -2.17
C PRO A 215 5.28 -29.94 -1.16
N LEU A 216 4.89 -28.69 -1.46
CA LEU A 216 5.15 -27.50 -0.65
C LEU A 216 3.87 -26.71 -0.39
N LEU A 217 3.76 -26.19 0.82
CA LEU A 217 2.71 -25.26 1.25
C LEU A 217 3.34 -24.00 1.83
N LEU A 218 2.97 -22.84 1.31
CA LEU A 218 3.41 -21.52 1.75
C LEU A 218 2.25 -20.81 2.45
N LEU A 219 2.45 -20.47 3.72
CA LEU A 219 1.48 -19.70 4.50
C LEU A 219 2.09 -18.39 4.97
N ASN A 220 1.25 -17.40 5.22
CA ASN A 220 1.64 -16.16 5.91
C ASN A 220 1.24 -16.12 7.40
N VAL A 221 0.88 -17.28 7.95
CA VAL A 221 0.58 -17.49 9.37
C VAL A 221 1.16 -18.85 9.77
N GLU A 222 1.66 -18.96 10.99
CA GLU A 222 2.13 -20.22 11.54
C GLU A 222 0.99 -21.24 11.66
N MET A 223 1.18 -22.43 11.09
CA MET A 223 0.31 -23.59 11.28
C MET A 223 0.57 -24.25 12.65
N PRO A 224 -0.43 -24.33 13.53
CA PRO A 224 -0.28 -25.07 14.79
C PRO A 224 -0.14 -26.57 14.55
N ASN A 225 0.87 -27.21 15.16
CA ASN A 225 1.13 -28.65 15.07
C ASN A 225 1.13 -29.16 13.60
N PRO A 226 2.07 -28.69 12.75
CA PRO A 226 2.06 -29.00 11.33
C PRO A 226 2.07 -30.51 11.03
N GLU A 227 2.70 -31.32 11.88
CA GLU A 227 2.83 -32.76 11.70
C GLU A 227 1.48 -33.47 11.75
N ARG A 228 0.57 -33.03 12.64
CA ARG A 228 -0.80 -33.56 12.72
C ARG A 228 -1.61 -33.26 11.46
N ASN A 229 -1.22 -32.20 10.74
CA ASN A 229 -1.88 -31.75 9.52
C ASN A 229 -1.22 -32.33 8.24
N GLY A 230 -0.22 -33.20 8.37
CA GLY A 230 0.48 -33.81 7.23
C GLY A 230 1.58 -32.93 6.63
N TRP A 231 2.11 -31.99 7.41
CA TRP A 231 3.12 -31.03 6.99
C TRP A 231 4.28 -31.02 7.99
N HIS A 232 5.46 -30.58 7.58
CA HIS A 232 6.57 -30.26 8.49
C HIS A 232 7.15 -28.90 8.11
N LEU A 233 7.50 -28.10 9.11
CA LEU A 233 8.06 -26.78 8.88
C LEU A 233 9.47 -26.92 8.28
N LEU A 234 9.67 -26.35 7.09
CA LEU A 234 10.99 -26.28 6.45
C LEU A 234 11.72 -25.01 6.84
N TYR A 235 10.99 -23.89 6.87
CA TYR A 235 11.56 -22.57 7.11
C TYR A 235 10.49 -21.54 7.46
N HIS A 236 10.90 -20.53 8.21
CA HIS A 236 10.15 -19.30 8.39
C HIS A 236 11.12 -18.13 8.34
N ASN A 237 10.63 -16.94 7.99
CA ASN A 237 11.43 -15.72 7.98
C ASN A 237 12.09 -15.47 9.33
N ARG A 238 13.36 -15.02 9.31
CA ARG A 238 14.15 -14.72 10.51
C ARG A 238 14.57 -13.26 10.58
N ARG A 239 14.61 -12.56 9.44
CA ARG A 239 14.95 -11.13 9.43
C ARG A 239 13.82 -10.34 10.07
N PRO A 240 14.09 -9.49 11.07
CA PRO A 240 13.08 -8.61 11.62
C PRO A 240 12.53 -7.68 10.53
N GLN A 241 11.21 -7.55 10.50
CA GLN A 241 10.52 -6.68 9.58
C GLN A 241 10.29 -5.30 10.21
N PHE A 242 10.34 -4.24 9.41
CA PHE A 242 9.95 -2.89 9.87
C PHE A 242 8.60 -2.43 9.30
N ALA A 243 8.07 -3.15 8.31
CA ALA A 243 6.81 -2.89 7.62
C ALA A 243 6.19 -4.21 7.13
N ASN A 244 4.97 -4.16 6.58
CA ASN A 244 4.23 -5.29 6.01
C ASN A 244 4.33 -6.60 6.81
N PHE A 245 4.00 -6.54 8.11
CA PHE A 245 4.12 -7.68 9.02
C PHE A 245 3.29 -8.91 8.59
N ASP A 246 2.21 -8.69 7.82
CA ASP A 246 1.39 -9.75 7.23
C ASP A 246 2.12 -10.55 6.14
N GLU A 247 3.27 -10.08 5.66
CA GLU A 247 4.19 -10.77 4.74
C GLU A 247 5.33 -11.46 5.50
N SER A 248 5.03 -12.01 6.68
CA SER A 248 5.85 -13.04 7.32
C SER A 248 5.43 -14.39 6.76
N PHE A 249 6.37 -15.24 6.35
CA PHE A 249 6.07 -16.49 5.65
C PHE A 249 6.59 -17.71 6.41
N TRP A 250 5.80 -18.78 6.34
CA TRP A 250 6.10 -20.12 6.80
C TRP A 250 5.99 -21.09 5.63
N LEU A 251 7.08 -21.78 5.33
CA LEU A 251 7.16 -22.79 4.29
C LEU A 251 7.13 -24.17 4.91
N TYR A 252 6.21 -25.00 4.43
CA TYR A 252 6.01 -26.37 4.88
C TYR A 252 6.27 -27.36 3.74
N GLY A 253 6.87 -28.49 4.09
CA GLY A 253 6.99 -29.66 3.22
C GLY A 253 5.93 -30.69 3.58
N ALA A 254 5.38 -31.40 2.58
CA ALA A 254 4.45 -32.48 2.84
C ALA A 254 5.15 -33.64 3.58
N LEU A 255 4.51 -34.15 4.64
CA LEU A 255 4.92 -35.42 5.26
C LEU A 255 4.49 -36.56 4.33
N ARG A 256 5.46 -37.39 3.93
CA ARG A 256 5.22 -38.61 3.15
C ARG A 256 4.81 -39.74 4.06
#